data_AF-T1AW13-F1
#
_entry.id   AF-T1AW13-F1
#
_cell.length_a   1.000
_cell.length_b   1.000
_cell.length_c   1.000
_cell.angle_alpha   90.00
_cell.angle_beta   90.00
_cell.angle_gamma   90.00
#
_symmetry.space_group_name_H-M   'P 1'
#
loop_
_entity.id
_entity.type
_entity.pdbx_description
1 polymer ?
#
loop_
_entity_poly.entity_id
_entity_poly.type
_entity_poly.pdbx_seq_one_letter_code
_entity_poly.pdbx_strand_id
1 'polypeptide(L)'
;VGLRNLDLIMGCERRVVYDFVNVIHQEATLKQSLIRDKRHDNLYVLAASQTRDKEALTQDGVGRVLDELKTDGFDYIVCDSPAGIEKGAFLAMYFADRALVVVNPEVSSVRDSDRILGLLSSKTRHAESGKGGVPAHLLLTRYNPERVGSGQMLSIGDVEEVLGLPVLGVIPEHDSVLSASNQGVPVILERLPKPARLTSMPSRGCSARSARCASPRRRRKACSSACSGAEAMGILDFLKARPKNTANIAKERLRIIVSQERSSRGSPDYLPLLRTELLAVIRKYVHVELDAINIQVERDGEHEVLELSVALPEHKPGATT
;
A
#
# COMPACT_ATOMS: atom_id res chain seq x y z
N VAL A 1 -15.94 -9.74 0.83
CA VAL A 1 -15.12 -9.53 2.04
C VAL A 1 -13.89 -8.73 1.65
N GLY A 2 -13.32 -7.92 2.56
CA GLY A 2 -12.15 -7.08 2.30
C GLY A 2 -10.92 -7.53 3.11
N LEU A 3 -9.82 -6.78 3.01
CA LEU A 3 -8.57 -7.09 3.75
C LEU A 3 -8.63 -6.78 5.26
N ARG A 4 -9.69 -6.10 5.72
CA ARG A 4 -9.84 -5.55 7.07
C ARG A 4 -8.68 -4.59 7.42
N ASN A 5 -8.61 -3.51 6.62
CA ASN A 5 -7.61 -2.44 6.78
C ASN A 5 -8.19 -1.19 7.48
N LEU A 6 -9.48 -0.91 7.30
CA LEU A 6 -10.11 0.34 7.78
C LEU A 6 -10.01 0.51 9.30
N ASP A 7 -10.16 -0.56 10.08
CA ASP A 7 -10.05 -0.53 11.54
C ASP A 7 -8.59 -0.43 12.05
N LEU A 8 -7.60 -0.78 11.20
CA LEU A 8 -6.19 -0.46 11.45
C LEU A 8 -5.96 1.05 11.27
N ILE A 9 -6.33 1.60 10.11
CA ILE A 9 -6.17 3.04 9.77
C ILE A 9 -6.91 3.95 10.77
N MET A 10 -8.07 3.52 11.24
CA MET A 10 -8.87 4.25 12.25
C MET A 10 -8.42 4.01 13.70
N GLY A 11 -7.43 3.14 13.95
CA GLY A 11 -6.96 2.82 15.29
C GLY A 11 -8.05 2.18 16.18
N CYS A 12 -8.94 1.39 15.60
CA CYS A 12 -10.05 0.73 16.29
C CYS A 12 -10.00 -0.81 16.29
N GLU A 13 -8.97 -1.42 15.68
CA GLU A 13 -8.67 -2.86 15.62
C GLU A 13 -9.07 -3.68 16.88
N ARG A 14 -8.74 -3.19 18.10
CA ARG A 14 -8.94 -3.87 19.40
C ARG A 14 -10.33 -3.66 20.00
N ARG A 15 -11.20 -2.97 19.28
CA ARG A 15 -12.58 -2.65 19.66
C ARG A 15 -13.61 -3.32 18.76
N VAL A 16 -13.15 -4.07 17.74
CA VAL A 16 -13.99 -4.93 16.91
C VAL A 16 -14.40 -6.15 17.72
N VAL A 17 -15.68 -6.20 18.12
CA VAL A 17 -16.31 -7.36 18.78
C VAL A 17 -17.11 -8.18 17.76
N TYR A 18 -17.83 -7.48 16.88
CA TYR A 18 -18.62 -8.05 15.78
C TYR A 18 -18.31 -7.29 14.48
N ASP A 19 -18.40 -8.00 13.36
CA ASP A 19 -18.15 -7.47 12.03
C ASP A 19 -19.42 -7.39 11.16
N PHE A 20 -19.29 -6.81 9.96
CA PHE A 20 -20.40 -6.63 9.01
C PHE A 20 -21.10 -7.93 8.59
N VAL A 21 -20.39 -9.07 8.55
CA VAL A 21 -20.95 -10.39 8.23
C VAL A 21 -21.80 -10.91 9.39
N ASN A 22 -21.38 -10.71 10.64
CA ASN A 22 -22.20 -11.06 11.82
C ASN A 22 -23.55 -10.32 11.81
N VAL A 23 -23.57 -9.04 11.40
CA VAL A 23 -24.81 -8.26 11.28
C VAL A 23 -25.68 -8.77 10.12
N ILE A 24 -25.08 -9.12 8.98
CA ILE A 24 -25.78 -9.69 7.82
C ILE A 24 -26.48 -11.01 8.18
N HIS A 25 -25.78 -11.90 8.89
CA HIS A 25 -26.31 -13.19 9.38
C HIS A 25 -27.17 -13.10 10.66
N GLN A 26 -27.39 -11.89 11.20
CA GLN A 26 -28.19 -11.63 12.41
C GLN A 26 -27.61 -12.24 13.71
N GLU A 27 -26.32 -12.56 13.71
CA GLU A 27 -25.57 -13.02 14.89
C GLU A 27 -25.29 -11.88 15.89
N ALA A 28 -25.32 -10.63 15.41
CA ALA A 28 -25.18 -9.41 16.19
C ALA A 28 -26.08 -8.29 15.65
N THR A 29 -26.48 -7.34 16.51
CA THR A 29 -27.19 -6.13 16.05
C THR A 29 -26.20 -5.09 15.54
N LEU A 30 -26.65 -4.22 14.62
CA LEU A 30 -25.85 -3.11 14.09
C LEU A 30 -25.24 -2.26 15.22
N LYS A 31 -26.01 -1.98 16.27
CA LYS A 31 -25.62 -1.17 17.44
C LYS A 31 -24.56 -1.84 18.34
N GLN A 32 -24.33 -3.15 18.21
CA GLN A 32 -23.23 -3.86 18.87
C GLN A 32 -21.95 -3.91 18.00
N SER A 33 -22.09 -3.79 16.68
CA SER A 33 -20.98 -3.80 15.71
C SER A 33 -20.41 -2.42 15.34
N LEU A 34 -21.19 -1.35 15.54
CA LEU A 34 -20.77 0.03 15.25
C LEU A 34 -19.78 0.57 16.29
N ILE A 35 -18.57 0.87 15.84
CA ILE A 35 -17.48 1.37 16.69
C ILE A 35 -17.37 2.89 16.52
N ARG A 36 -17.90 3.64 17.48
CA ARG A 36 -17.69 5.10 17.57
C ARG A 36 -16.20 5.43 17.64
N ASP A 37 -15.72 6.42 16.89
CA ASP A 37 -14.35 6.89 17.02
C ASP A 37 -14.12 7.63 18.35
N LYS A 38 -12.86 7.71 18.80
CA LYS A 38 -12.49 8.38 20.07
C LYS A 38 -12.29 9.89 19.93
N ARG A 39 -12.26 10.41 18.70
CA ARG A 39 -11.80 11.77 18.34
C ARG A 39 -12.97 12.60 17.81
N HIS A 40 -13.96 11.95 17.19
CA HIS A 40 -15.17 12.57 16.62
C HIS A 40 -16.44 11.81 17.01
N ASP A 41 -17.34 12.48 17.72
CA ASP A 41 -18.57 11.88 18.29
C ASP A 41 -19.60 11.39 17.26
N ASN A 42 -19.54 11.96 16.05
CA ASN A 42 -20.44 11.66 14.93
C ASN A 42 -19.83 10.65 13.94
N LEU A 43 -18.63 10.12 14.21
CA LEU A 43 -17.94 9.17 13.34
C LEU A 43 -17.99 7.75 13.91
N TYR A 44 -18.47 6.82 13.10
CA TYR A 44 -18.62 5.41 13.46
C TYR A 44 -17.99 4.53 12.37
N VAL A 45 -17.38 3.43 12.77
CA VAL A 45 -16.74 2.45 11.89
C VAL A 45 -17.44 1.10 12.05
N LEU A 46 -17.85 0.51 10.93
CA LEU A 46 -18.36 -0.86 10.87
C LEU A 46 -17.25 -1.75 10.28
N ALA A 47 -16.77 -2.72 11.06
CA ALA A 47 -15.60 -3.51 10.67
C ALA A 47 -15.93 -4.51 9.56
N ALA A 48 -15.04 -4.64 8.57
CA ALA A 48 -15.13 -5.69 7.57
C ALA A 48 -14.69 -7.04 8.16
N SER A 49 -15.39 -8.12 7.83
CA SER A 49 -14.98 -9.47 8.21
C SER A 49 -13.65 -9.87 7.57
N GLN A 50 -13.02 -10.91 8.14
CA GLN A 50 -11.86 -11.61 7.58
C GLN A 50 -12.20 -13.01 7.02
N THR A 51 -13.48 -13.39 6.97
CA THR A 51 -13.88 -14.68 6.41
C THR A 51 -13.44 -14.84 4.96
N ARG A 52 -12.96 -16.04 4.60
CA ARG A 52 -12.59 -16.37 3.21
C ARG A 52 -13.78 -16.67 2.31
N ASP A 53 -14.97 -16.79 2.90
CA ASP A 53 -16.19 -17.04 2.15
C ASP A 53 -16.63 -15.81 1.34
N LYS A 54 -16.89 -16.03 0.04
CA LYS A 54 -17.41 -14.99 -0.86
C LYS A 54 -18.94 -14.93 -0.85
N GLU A 55 -19.62 -15.92 -0.27
CA GLU A 55 -21.08 -16.00 -0.15
C GLU A 55 -21.65 -15.37 1.14
N ALA A 56 -20.81 -15.21 2.17
CA ALA A 56 -21.10 -14.47 3.41
C ALA A 56 -21.62 -13.02 3.21
N LEU A 57 -21.48 -12.42 2.02
CA LEU A 57 -22.13 -11.17 1.64
C LEU A 57 -23.27 -11.44 0.64
N THR A 58 -24.51 -11.27 1.10
CA THR A 58 -25.73 -11.33 0.28
C THR A 58 -26.22 -9.91 -0.04
N GLN A 59 -26.86 -9.75 -1.21
CA GLN A 59 -27.37 -8.45 -1.65
C GLN A 59 -28.42 -7.89 -0.69
N ASP A 60 -29.41 -8.71 -0.31
CA ASP A 60 -30.48 -8.30 0.61
C ASP A 60 -29.96 -8.03 2.03
N GLY A 61 -28.93 -8.76 2.47
CA GLY A 61 -28.26 -8.53 3.74
C GLY A 61 -27.54 -7.17 3.79
N VAL A 62 -26.78 -6.85 2.74
CA VAL A 62 -26.12 -5.54 2.60
C VAL A 62 -27.16 -4.42 2.52
N GLY A 63 -28.21 -4.59 1.70
CA GLY A 63 -29.30 -3.62 1.55
C GLY A 63 -30.00 -3.34 2.89
N ARG A 64 -30.39 -4.38 3.63
CA ARG A 64 -31.00 -4.25 4.97
C ARG A 64 -30.14 -3.43 5.92
N VAL A 65 -28.83 -3.69 6.00
CA VAL A 65 -27.95 -2.96 6.93
C VAL A 65 -27.73 -1.50 6.51
N LEU A 66 -27.69 -1.22 5.20
CA LEU A 66 -27.63 0.16 4.70
C LEU A 66 -28.92 0.95 4.97
N ASP A 67 -30.09 0.31 4.85
CA ASP A 67 -31.38 0.96 5.14
C ASP A 67 -31.64 1.07 6.67
N GLU A 68 -31.09 0.16 7.49
CA GLU A 68 -31.02 0.26 8.96
C GLU A 68 -30.14 1.46 9.39
N LEU A 69 -28.95 1.62 8.80
CA LEU A 69 -28.09 2.80 9.01
C LEU A 69 -28.77 4.12 8.60
N LYS A 70 -29.52 4.14 7.48
CA LYS A 70 -30.30 5.31 7.07
C LYS A 70 -31.43 5.63 8.06
N THR A 71 -32.04 4.61 8.66
CA THR A 71 -33.10 4.76 9.67
C THR A 71 -32.57 5.24 11.03
N ASP A 72 -31.36 4.83 11.40
CA ASP A 72 -30.65 5.33 12.59
C ASP A 72 -30.14 6.79 12.46
N GLY A 73 -30.32 7.43 11.30
CA GLY A 73 -30.10 8.86 11.10
C GLY A 73 -28.70 9.26 10.59
N PHE A 74 -27.96 8.35 9.94
CA PHE A 74 -26.66 8.67 9.35
C PHE A 74 -26.80 9.49 8.05
N ASP A 75 -26.36 10.76 8.08
CA ASP A 75 -26.32 11.66 6.90
C ASP A 75 -25.47 11.10 5.74
N TYR A 76 -24.36 10.42 6.09
CA TYR A 76 -23.37 9.89 5.15
C TYR A 76 -22.95 8.49 5.57
N ILE A 77 -23.05 7.55 4.64
CA ILE A 77 -22.52 6.18 4.77
C ILE A 77 -21.42 6.03 3.71
N VAL A 78 -20.17 5.81 4.15
CA VAL A 78 -19.00 5.68 3.27
C VAL A 78 -18.62 4.21 3.15
N CYS A 79 -18.86 3.63 1.97
CA CYS A 79 -18.51 2.25 1.66
C CYS A 79 -17.04 2.17 1.18
N ASP A 80 -16.14 1.65 2.02
CA ASP A 80 -14.77 1.28 1.62
C ASP A 80 -14.81 0.03 0.74
N SER A 81 -14.77 0.21 -0.58
CA SER A 81 -14.89 -0.89 -1.56
C SER A 81 -13.54 -1.57 -1.79
N PRO A 82 -13.47 -2.92 -1.80
CA PRO A 82 -12.26 -3.63 -2.20
C PRO A 82 -11.93 -3.38 -3.68
N ALA A 83 -10.65 -3.47 -4.04
CA ALA A 83 -10.19 -3.26 -5.40
C ALA A 83 -10.68 -4.34 -6.39
N GLY A 84 -10.75 -3.95 -7.67
CA GLY A 84 -11.13 -4.84 -8.78
C GLY A 84 -12.65 -4.98 -8.96
N ILE A 85 -13.06 -5.97 -9.76
CA ILE A 85 -14.45 -6.21 -10.18
C ILE A 85 -15.10 -7.41 -9.46
N GLU A 86 -14.58 -7.81 -8.30
CA GLU A 86 -15.13 -8.94 -7.53
C GLU A 86 -16.52 -8.66 -6.93
N LYS A 87 -17.24 -9.72 -6.52
CA LYS A 87 -18.53 -9.64 -5.81
C LYS A 87 -18.52 -8.66 -4.62
N GLY A 88 -17.40 -8.52 -3.93
CA GLY A 88 -17.24 -7.54 -2.84
C GLY A 88 -17.29 -6.08 -3.31
N ALA A 89 -16.65 -5.76 -4.43
CA ALA A 89 -16.70 -4.42 -5.03
C ALA A 89 -18.08 -4.15 -5.65
N PHE A 90 -18.65 -5.17 -6.32
CA PHE A 90 -20.00 -5.13 -6.87
C PHE A 90 -21.05 -4.78 -5.80
N LEU A 91 -21.07 -5.49 -4.67
CA LEU A 91 -22.04 -5.23 -3.60
C LEU A 91 -21.85 -3.87 -2.93
N ALA A 92 -20.62 -3.36 -2.85
CA ALA A 92 -20.32 -2.03 -2.32
C ALA A 92 -20.86 -0.90 -3.22
N MET A 93 -20.74 -1.04 -4.55
CA MET A 93 -21.26 -0.05 -5.50
C MET A 93 -22.76 -0.20 -5.81
N TYR A 94 -23.33 -1.41 -5.67
CA TYR A 94 -24.69 -1.71 -6.13
C TYR A 94 -25.75 -0.80 -5.50
N PHE A 95 -25.60 -0.50 -4.21
CA PHE A 95 -26.53 0.34 -3.45
C PHE A 95 -26.15 1.83 -3.41
N ALA A 96 -25.05 2.24 -4.06
CA ALA A 96 -24.47 3.56 -3.90
C ALA A 96 -25.32 4.67 -4.57
N ASP A 97 -25.61 5.73 -3.81
CA ASP A 97 -26.33 6.91 -4.31
C ASP A 97 -25.38 7.91 -5.04
N ARG A 98 -24.05 7.81 -4.81
CA ARG A 98 -22.96 8.51 -5.51
C ARG A 98 -21.70 7.65 -5.48
N ALA A 99 -20.79 7.86 -6.45
CA ALA A 99 -19.49 7.19 -6.50
C ALA A 99 -18.33 8.19 -6.49
N LEU A 100 -17.22 7.80 -5.85
CA LEU A 100 -15.94 8.50 -5.89
C LEU A 100 -14.89 7.51 -6.36
N VAL A 101 -14.45 7.64 -7.61
CA VAL A 101 -13.51 6.70 -8.23
C VAL A 101 -12.09 7.21 -7.95
N VAL A 102 -11.33 6.44 -7.18
CA VAL A 102 -9.96 6.80 -6.77
C VAL A 102 -8.97 6.27 -7.80
N VAL A 103 -8.20 7.17 -8.40
CA VAL A 103 -7.37 6.88 -9.59
C VAL A 103 -5.92 7.32 -9.34
N ASN A 104 -4.95 6.43 -9.56
CA ASN A 104 -3.55 6.86 -9.71
C ASN A 104 -3.36 7.38 -11.15
N PRO A 105 -2.57 8.43 -11.40
CA PRO A 105 -2.28 8.97 -12.75
C PRO A 105 -1.34 8.05 -13.58
N GLU A 106 -1.74 6.78 -13.73
CA GLU A 106 -1.02 5.70 -14.39
C GLU A 106 -1.99 4.93 -15.32
N VAL A 107 -1.53 4.54 -16.51
CA VAL A 107 -2.37 3.95 -17.58
C VAL A 107 -3.16 2.71 -17.12
N SER A 108 -2.57 1.89 -16.25
CA SER A 108 -3.21 0.72 -15.62
C SER A 108 -4.41 1.13 -14.75
N SER A 109 -4.19 2.03 -13.79
CA SER A 109 -5.21 2.51 -12.86
C SER A 109 -6.34 3.23 -13.57
N VAL A 110 -6.05 3.99 -14.64
CA VAL A 110 -7.06 4.64 -15.48
C VAL A 110 -7.91 3.59 -16.22
N ARG A 111 -7.27 2.60 -16.87
CA ARG A 111 -7.99 1.55 -17.61
C ARG A 111 -8.88 0.67 -16.73
N ASP A 112 -8.47 0.41 -15.48
CA ASP A 112 -9.32 -0.32 -14.54
C ASP A 112 -10.43 0.57 -13.94
N SER A 113 -10.23 1.89 -13.88
CA SER A 113 -11.27 2.85 -13.48
C SER A 113 -12.38 2.97 -14.52
N ASP A 114 -12.05 3.00 -15.82
CA ASP A 114 -13.01 2.95 -16.94
C ASP A 114 -13.96 1.74 -16.82
N ARG A 115 -13.42 0.54 -16.53
CA ARG A 115 -14.21 -0.66 -16.28
C ARG A 115 -15.20 -0.50 -15.12
N ILE A 116 -14.80 0.19 -14.05
CA ILE A 116 -15.69 0.48 -12.91
C ILE A 116 -16.77 1.49 -13.29
N LEU A 117 -16.47 2.52 -14.10
CA LEU A 117 -17.47 3.45 -14.64
C LEU A 117 -18.50 2.74 -15.54
N GLY A 118 -18.05 1.80 -16.38
CA GLY A 118 -18.92 0.93 -17.16
C GLY A 118 -19.84 0.05 -16.31
N LEU A 119 -19.43 -0.35 -15.10
CA LEU A 119 -20.27 -1.09 -14.16
C LEU A 119 -21.22 -0.18 -13.35
N LEU A 120 -20.75 0.97 -12.88
CA LEU A 120 -21.55 1.99 -12.18
C LEU A 120 -22.74 2.50 -13.01
N SER A 121 -22.55 2.54 -14.33
CA SER A 121 -23.56 2.96 -15.31
C SER A 121 -24.55 1.88 -15.73
N SER A 122 -24.28 0.58 -15.47
CA SER A 122 -25.07 -0.53 -16.04
C SER A 122 -25.53 -1.62 -15.07
N LYS A 123 -24.90 -1.78 -13.90
CA LYS A 123 -25.20 -2.88 -12.94
C LYS A 123 -25.30 -2.42 -11.49
N THR A 124 -25.97 -1.30 -11.28
CA THR A 124 -26.27 -0.74 -9.94
C THR A 124 -27.77 -0.65 -9.76
N ARG A 125 -28.26 -0.67 -8.52
CA ARG A 125 -29.69 -0.42 -8.21
C ARG A 125 -30.18 0.90 -8.82
N HIS A 126 -29.30 1.90 -8.92
CA HIS A 126 -29.60 3.18 -9.58
C HIS A 126 -29.88 2.98 -11.08
N ALA A 127 -28.98 2.33 -11.81
CA ALA A 127 -29.14 2.04 -13.25
C ALA A 127 -30.33 1.11 -13.52
N GLU A 128 -30.47 0.03 -12.76
CA GLU A 128 -31.56 -0.95 -12.86
C GLU A 128 -32.93 -0.32 -12.57
N SER A 129 -33.01 0.67 -11.68
CA SER A 129 -34.23 1.45 -11.41
C SER A 129 -34.58 2.49 -12.48
N GLY A 130 -33.88 2.50 -13.62
CA GLY A 130 -34.12 3.42 -14.74
C GLY A 130 -33.66 4.86 -14.50
N LYS A 131 -32.91 5.13 -13.42
CA LYS A 131 -32.41 6.48 -13.07
C LYS A 131 -31.10 6.85 -13.76
N GLY A 132 -30.61 6.01 -14.68
CA GLY A 132 -29.29 6.13 -15.28
C GLY A 132 -28.17 5.71 -14.33
N GLY A 133 -26.91 5.90 -14.74
CA GLY A 133 -25.75 5.54 -13.94
C GLY A 133 -25.65 6.28 -12.60
N VAL A 134 -24.92 5.69 -11.64
CA VAL A 134 -24.60 6.37 -10.38
C VAL A 134 -23.72 7.59 -10.66
N PRO A 135 -24.06 8.80 -10.15
CA PRO A 135 -23.24 9.99 -10.33
C PRO A 135 -21.82 9.81 -9.76
N ALA A 136 -20.82 9.75 -10.64
CA ALA A 136 -19.43 9.48 -10.32
C ALA A 136 -18.57 10.75 -10.41
N HIS A 137 -17.56 10.83 -9.54
CA HIS A 137 -16.53 11.88 -9.54
C HIS A 137 -15.15 11.22 -9.45
N LEU A 138 -14.12 11.84 -10.03
CA LEU A 138 -12.75 11.33 -9.92
C LEU A 138 -12.01 11.94 -8.72
N LEU A 139 -11.26 11.11 -8.00
CA LEU A 139 -10.26 11.53 -7.01
C LEU A 139 -8.88 11.05 -7.46
N LEU A 140 -8.03 11.96 -7.93
CA LEU A 140 -6.64 11.61 -8.23
C LEU A 140 -5.87 11.45 -6.92
N THR A 141 -5.10 10.37 -6.81
CA THR A 141 -4.24 10.10 -5.65
C THR A 141 -2.79 9.82 -6.07
N ARG A 142 -1.86 9.97 -5.12
CA ARG A 142 -0.40 9.88 -5.33
C ARG A 142 0.11 10.77 -6.47
N TYR A 143 -0.51 11.91 -6.68
CA TYR A 143 -0.15 12.82 -7.76
C TYR A 143 1.23 13.45 -7.53
N ASN A 144 2.10 13.42 -8.54
CA ASN A 144 3.47 13.93 -8.44
C ASN A 144 3.75 14.90 -9.61
N PRO A 145 3.71 16.23 -9.37
CA PRO A 145 3.88 17.23 -10.44
C PRO A 145 5.18 17.13 -11.22
N GLU A 146 6.28 16.70 -10.59
CA GLU A 146 7.58 16.56 -11.25
C GLU A 146 7.58 15.40 -12.24
N ARG A 147 6.94 14.27 -11.88
CA ARG A 147 6.79 13.10 -12.78
C ARG A 147 5.87 13.39 -13.96
N VAL A 148 4.85 14.23 -13.78
CA VAL A 148 4.02 14.73 -14.89
C VAL A 148 4.85 15.64 -15.80
N GLY A 149 5.61 16.56 -15.22
CA GLY A 149 6.53 17.43 -15.98
C GLY A 149 7.63 16.69 -16.75
N SER A 150 8.00 15.49 -16.32
CA SER A 150 8.94 14.61 -17.02
C SER A 150 8.29 13.56 -17.94
N GLY A 151 6.97 13.56 -18.11
CA GLY A 151 6.24 12.59 -18.94
C GLY A 151 6.23 11.16 -18.39
N GLN A 152 6.49 10.97 -17.10
CA GLN A 152 6.48 9.66 -16.41
C GLN A 152 5.13 9.33 -15.75
N MET A 153 4.19 10.27 -15.79
CA MET A 153 2.91 10.22 -15.09
C MET A 153 1.89 11.02 -15.90
N LEU A 154 0.63 10.58 -15.95
CA LEU A 154 -0.44 11.27 -16.67
C LEU A 154 -0.79 12.60 -15.99
N SER A 155 -1.09 13.63 -16.77
CA SER A 155 -1.62 14.88 -16.25
C SER A 155 -3.09 14.75 -15.85
N ILE A 156 -3.60 15.73 -15.11
CA ILE A 156 -5.01 15.79 -14.71
C ILE A 156 -5.93 15.74 -15.94
N GLY A 157 -5.60 16.53 -16.98
CA GLY A 157 -6.40 16.61 -18.21
C GLY A 157 -6.42 15.31 -19.00
N ASP A 158 -5.31 14.58 -19.08
CA ASP A 158 -5.26 13.28 -19.77
C ASP A 158 -6.21 12.26 -19.11
N VAL A 159 -6.33 12.31 -17.78
CA VAL A 159 -7.23 11.42 -17.01
C VAL A 159 -8.70 11.86 -17.14
N GLU A 160 -8.97 13.17 -17.14
CA GLU A 160 -10.32 13.71 -17.38
C GLU A 160 -10.82 13.41 -18.80
N GLU A 161 -9.95 13.49 -19.81
CA GLU A 161 -10.27 13.15 -21.21
C GLU A 161 -10.56 11.65 -21.38
N VAL A 162 -9.71 10.78 -20.82
CA VAL A 162 -9.86 9.32 -20.97
C VAL A 162 -11.05 8.76 -20.18
N LEU A 163 -11.38 9.33 -19.01
CA LEU A 163 -12.49 8.85 -18.17
C LEU A 163 -13.81 9.63 -18.35
N GLY A 164 -13.80 10.72 -19.12
CA GLY A 164 -15.00 11.51 -19.43
C GLY A 164 -15.67 12.17 -18.21
N LEU A 165 -14.94 12.35 -17.11
CA LEU A 165 -15.46 12.84 -15.83
C LEU A 165 -14.52 13.89 -15.20
N PRO A 166 -15.07 14.90 -14.50
CA PRO A 166 -14.26 15.90 -13.82
C PRO A 166 -13.59 15.36 -12.55
N VAL A 167 -12.40 15.87 -12.25
CA VAL A 167 -11.66 15.62 -11.01
C VAL A 167 -12.17 16.52 -9.89
N LEU A 168 -12.74 15.90 -8.86
CA LEU A 168 -13.21 16.57 -7.64
C LEU A 168 -12.06 17.00 -6.72
N GLY A 169 -10.94 16.29 -6.77
CA GLY A 169 -9.76 16.58 -5.95
C GLY A 169 -8.52 15.81 -6.35
N VAL A 170 -7.37 16.32 -5.91
CA VAL A 170 -6.04 15.74 -6.17
C VAL A 170 -5.29 15.61 -4.85
N ILE A 171 -4.92 14.39 -4.48
CA ILE A 171 -4.08 14.09 -3.32
C ILE A 171 -2.64 13.89 -3.81
N PRO A 172 -1.67 14.72 -3.37
CA PRO A 172 -0.27 14.56 -3.76
C PRO A 172 0.37 13.34 -3.11
N GLU A 173 1.42 12.80 -3.73
CA GLU A 173 2.27 11.77 -3.11
C GLU A 173 3.07 12.40 -1.94
N HIS A 174 2.98 11.82 -0.74
CA HIS A 174 3.65 12.34 0.47
C HIS A 174 3.87 11.21 1.50
N ASP A 175 5.08 11.12 2.06
CA ASP A 175 5.48 10.08 3.02
C ASP A 175 4.65 10.03 4.31
N SER A 176 4.01 11.13 4.70
CA SER A 176 3.15 11.21 5.90
C SER A 176 1.98 10.24 5.84
N VAL A 177 1.49 9.87 4.65
CA VAL A 177 0.40 8.89 4.50
C VAL A 177 0.81 7.52 5.06
N LEU A 178 2.06 7.09 4.87
CA LEU A 178 2.60 5.84 5.42
C LEU A 178 2.81 5.95 6.93
N SER A 179 3.37 7.06 7.41
CA SER A 179 3.56 7.33 8.84
C SER A 179 2.24 7.33 9.60
N ALA A 180 1.21 7.98 9.05
CA ALA A 180 -0.12 8.10 9.64
C ALA A 180 -0.85 6.72 9.66
N SER A 181 -0.76 5.98 8.55
CA SER A 181 -1.23 4.58 8.45
C SER A 181 -0.62 3.70 9.54
N ASN A 182 0.71 3.72 9.71
CA ASN A 182 1.42 2.90 10.69
C ASN A 182 1.13 3.29 12.16
N GLN A 183 0.56 4.48 12.40
CA GLN A 183 0.14 4.94 13.72
C GLN A 183 -1.34 4.66 14.04
N GLY A 184 -2.15 4.21 13.07
CA GLY A 184 -3.61 4.14 13.22
C GLY A 184 -4.25 5.53 13.38
N VAL A 185 -3.71 6.52 12.66
CA VAL A 185 -4.14 7.92 12.66
C VAL A 185 -4.48 8.33 11.23
N PRO A 186 -5.73 8.73 10.91
CA PRO A 186 -6.04 9.30 9.61
C PRO A 186 -5.22 10.57 9.34
N VAL A 187 -4.54 10.64 8.19
CA VAL A 187 -3.56 11.71 7.86
C VAL A 187 -4.13 13.13 7.86
N ILE A 188 -5.46 13.29 7.76
CA ILE A 188 -6.16 14.57 7.91
C ILE A 188 -6.09 15.15 9.33
N LEU A 189 -5.77 14.32 10.33
CA LEU A 189 -5.56 14.73 11.73
C LEU A 189 -4.10 15.13 12.01
N GLU A 190 -3.15 14.67 11.19
CA GLU A 190 -1.83 15.28 11.17
C GLU A 190 -1.96 16.70 10.61
N ARG A 191 -1.26 17.66 11.21
CA ARG A 191 -1.36 19.08 10.86
C ARG A 191 -0.53 19.39 9.60
N LEU A 192 -0.91 18.77 8.48
CA LEU A 192 -0.27 18.97 7.18
C LEU A 192 -0.14 20.47 6.87
N PRO A 193 1.00 20.93 6.35
CA PRO A 193 1.10 22.29 5.83
C PRO A 193 0.03 22.46 4.74
N LYS A 194 -0.72 23.57 4.77
CA LYS A 194 -1.82 23.81 3.84
C LYS A 194 -1.33 23.56 2.40
N PRO A 195 -2.03 22.74 1.59
CA PRO A 195 -1.62 22.51 0.21
C PRO A 195 -1.57 23.86 -0.49
N ALA A 196 -0.45 24.12 -1.17
CA ALA A 196 -0.30 25.35 -1.94
C ALA A 196 -1.43 25.42 -2.96
N ARG A 197 -2.20 26.52 -2.97
CA ARG A 197 -3.14 26.76 -4.07
C ARG A 197 -2.34 26.73 -5.36
N LEU A 198 -2.77 25.89 -6.31
CA LEU A 198 -2.22 25.85 -7.66
C LEU A 198 -2.67 27.11 -8.42
N THR A 199 -2.12 28.26 -8.04
CA THR A 199 -2.26 29.51 -8.78
C THR A 199 -1.63 29.33 -10.15
N SER A 200 -2.35 29.66 -11.21
CA SER A 200 -1.90 29.54 -12.59
C SER A 200 -0.51 30.14 -12.79
N MET A 201 0.42 29.32 -13.30
CA MET A 201 1.81 29.71 -13.55
C MET A 201 1.88 30.93 -14.48
N PRO A 202 2.38 32.10 -14.03
CA PRO A 202 2.57 33.25 -14.91
C PRO A 202 3.83 33.03 -15.76
N SER A 203 3.67 33.02 -17.08
CA SER A 203 4.78 32.79 -18.03
C SER A 203 5.83 33.90 -17.95
N ARG A 204 7.01 33.55 -17.43
CA ARG A 204 8.26 34.32 -17.51
C ARG A 204 9.40 33.32 -17.75
N GLY A 205 10.38 33.57 -18.61
CA GLY A 205 10.78 34.84 -19.21
C GLY A 205 12.22 35.14 -18.78
N CYS A 206 13.18 34.86 -19.66
CA CYS A 206 14.60 34.80 -19.30
C CYS A 206 15.18 36.14 -18.82
N SER A 207 15.97 36.11 -17.75
CA SER A 207 17.29 36.76 -17.74
C SER A 207 18.20 36.12 -16.69
N ALA A 208 19.51 36.21 -16.89
CA ALA A 208 20.51 35.57 -16.02
C ALA A 208 21.15 36.58 -15.05
N ARG A 209 21.66 36.07 -13.92
CA ARG A 209 22.92 36.54 -13.31
C ARG A 209 23.50 35.51 -12.35
N SER A 210 24.82 35.54 -12.21
CA SER A 210 25.60 34.64 -11.38
C SER A 210 25.86 35.23 -9.98
N ALA A 211 26.02 34.35 -9.00
CA ALA A 211 26.56 34.68 -7.69
C ALA A 211 27.64 33.66 -7.31
N ARG A 212 28.72 34.11 -6.66
CA ARG A 212 29.84 33.26 -6.20
C ARG A 212 29.94 33.34 -4.67
N CYS A 213 30.10 32.20 -4.01
CA CYS A 213 30.86 32.05 -2.76
C CYS A 213 31.27 30.55 -2.67
N ALA A 214 32.52 30.14 -2.46
CA ALA A 214 33.59 30.54 -1.52
C ALA A 214 33.67 29.55 -0.35
N SER A 215 34.76 28.78 -0.29
CA SER A 215 35.10 27.85 0.78
C SER A 215 36.08 28.48 1.78
N PRO A 216 36.28 27.83 2.94
CA PRO A 216 37.65 27.67 3.41
C PRO A 216 37.99 26.26 3.96
N ARG A 217 39.30 25.93 3.95
CA ARG A 217 39.87 24.68 4.46
C ARG A 217 40.59 24.87 5.81
N ARG A 218 40.45 23.91 6.73
CA ARG A 218 41.47 23.49 7.74
C ARG A 218 41.29 21.97 7.92
N ARG A 219 42.28 21.05 7.85
CA ARG A 219 43.62 20.89 8.47
C ARG A 219 43.55 20.86 10.02
N ARG A 220 44.12 19.88 10.74
CA ARG A 220 45.24 18.95 10.44
C ARG A 220 45.21 17.69 11.36
N LYS A 221 45.90 16.61 10.93
CA LYS A 221 46.73 15.59 11.65
C LYS A 221 46.61 15.43 13.19
N ALA A 222 46.79 14.25 13.82
CA ALA A 222 46.97 12.83 13.44
C ALA A 222 46.90 11.96 14.77
N CYS A 223 47.43 10.74 15.01
CA CYS A 223 48.34 9.80 14.31
C CYS A 223 48.32 8.36 14.95
N SER A 224 49.31 7.51 14.60
CA SER A 224 50.01 6.40 15.35
C SER A 224 49.48 5.90 16.71
N SER A 225 49.62 4.64 17.16
CA SER A 225 50.40 3.41 16.77
C SER A 225 50.19 2.33 17.86
N ALA A 226 50.61 1.05 17.81
CA ALA A 226 50.94 0.04 16.78
C ALA A 226 51.28 -1.30 17.50
N CYS A 227 51.34 -2.45 16.78
CA CYS A 227 51.86 -3.77 17.25
C CYS A 227 51.05 -4.43 18.41
N SER A 228 51.17 -5.71 18.79
CA SER A 228 51.61 -7.02 18.22
C SER A 228 51.18 -8.09 19.27
N GLY A 229 50.92 -9.38 19.03
CA GLY A 229 51.25 -10.35 17.98
C GLY A 229 51.49 -11.73 18.65
N ALA A 230 51.61 -12.81 17.86
CA ALA A 230 51.94 -14.20 18.29
C ALA A 230 50.84 -15.05 19.02
N GLU A 231 51.06 -16.37 19.00
CA GLU A 231 50.11 -17.46 19.31
C GLU A 231 50.66 -18.38 20.43
N ALA A 232 49.81 -19.24 21.03
CA ALA A 232 50.11 -20.66 21.34
C ALA A 232 48.91 -21.38 22.02
N MET A 233 48.88 -22.72 21.94
CA MET A 233 47.88 -23.59 22.59
C MET A 233 48.33 -24.20 23.93
N GLY A 234 47.37 -24.38 24.83
CA GLY A 234 47.27 -25.49 25.79
C GLY A 234 45.78 -25.62 26.14
N ILE A 235 45.04 -26.67 25.76
CA ILE A 235 45.08 -28.05 26.25
C ILE A 235 44.91 -28.12 27.78
N LEU A 236 43.82 -28.78 28.20
CA LEU A 236 43.39 -29.07 29.58
C LEU A 236 43.02 -27.85 30.44
N ASP A 237 41.76 -27.44 30.36
CA ASP A 237 40.96 -27.37 31.58
C ASP A 237 39.51 -27.84 31.32
N PHE A 238 38.96 -28.67 32.21
CA PHE A 238 37.77 -29.50 31.97
C PHE A 238 36.53 -28.99 32.74
N LEU A 239 36.37 -27.66 32.82
CA LEU A 239 35.37 -27.02 33.67
C LEU A 239 34.66 -25.81 33.03
N LYS A 240 33.31 -25.83 33.11
CA LYS A 240 32.37 -24.70 32.92
C LYS A 240 32.39 -23.97 31.56
N ALA A 241 31.49 -24.38 30.66
CA ALA A 241 30.38 -23.52 30.20
C ALA A 241 29.35 -24.31 29.36
N ARG A 242 28.05 -24.04 29.56
CA ARG A 242 27.01 -24.26 28.55
C ARG A 242 26.59 -22.90 27.98
N PRO A 243 26.89 -22.58 26.72
CA PRO A 243 26.14 -21.55 26.00
C PRO A 243 24.66 -21.96 25.93
N LYS A 244 23.75 -21.02 26.21
CA LYS A 244 22.29 -21.25 26.09
C LYS A 244 21.81 -20.96 24.66
N ASN A 245 20.59 -21.42 24.35
CA ASN A 245 19.73 -20.99 23.25
C ASN A 245 20.18 -21.31 21.80
N THR A 246 20.08 -22.59 21.44
CA THR A 246 19.92 -23.04 20.03
C THR A 246 18.49 -22.81 19.48
N ALA A 247 17.73 -21.85 20.03
CA ALA A 247 16.26 -21.79 19.88
C ALA A 247 15.67 -20.41 19.49
N ASN A 248 16.50 -19.37 19.31
CA ASN A 248 16.01 -17.97 19.15
C ASN A 248 16.29 -17.33 17.78
N ILE A 249 16.65 -18.10 16.74
CA ILE A 249 17.00 -17.56 15.41
C ILE A 249 16.02 -18.05 14.33
N ALA A 250 14.72 -17.89 14.60
CA ALA A 250 13.67 -17.90 13.59
C ALA A 250 13.63 -16.53 12.87
N LYS A 251 14.71 -16.21 12.15
CA LYS A 251 14.77 -14.98 11.34
C LYS A 251 13.71 -15.04 10.23
N GLU A 252 13.05 -13.92 10.00
CA GLU A 252 12.15 -13.75 8.86
C GLU A 252 12.95 -13.91 7.56
N ARG A 253 12.59 -14.94 6.78
CA ARG A 253 13.19 -15.25 5.48
C ARG A 253 12.15 -14.99 4.41
N LEU A 254 12.43 -14.01 3.55
CA LEU A 254 11.55 -13.70 2.44
C LEU A 254 11.84 -14.69 1.31
N ARG A 255 10.88 -15.57 1.02
CA ARG A 255 10.93 -16.61 -0.02
C ARG A 255 10.11 -16.16 -1.22
N ILE A 256 10.77 -15.92 -2.35
CA ILE A 256 10.12 -15.66 -3.65
C ILE A 256 10.31 -16.92 -4.50
N ILE A 257 9.23 -17.36 -5.16
CA ILE A 257 9.24 -18.47 -6.11
C ILE A 257 8.68 -17.93 -7.43
N VAL A 258 9.47 -17.99 -8.50
CA VAL A 258 9.04 -17.64 -9.86
C VAL A 258 9.19 -18.87 -10.74
N SER A 259 8.07 -19.36 -11.30
CA SER A 259 8.08 -20.44 -12.29
C SER A 259 7.81 -19.86 -13.67
N GLN A 260 8.62 -20.25 -14.65
CA GLN A 260 8.46 -19.86 -16.05
C GLN A 260 8.50 -21.10 -16.97
N GLU A 261 7.49 -21.23 -17.84
CA GLU A 261 7.47 -22.19 -18.93
C GLU A 261 8.46 -21.80 -20.04
N ARG A 262 9.12 -22.79 -20.65
CA ARG A 262 10.10 -22.57 -21.71
C ARG A 262 9.47 -21.95 -22.97
N SER A 263 9.71 -20.65 -23.14
CA SER A 263 9.48 -19.95 -24.40
C SER A 263 10.38 -20.51 -25.51
N SER A 264 9.86 -20.47 -26.74
CA SER A 264 10.40 -21.19 -27.89
C SER A 264 11.78 -20.69 -28.37
N ARG A 265 12.52 -21.57 -29.08
CA ARG A 265 13.87 -21.33 -29.61
C ARG A 265 14.04 -19.92 -30.21
N GLY A 266 14.76 -19.05 -29.49
CA GLY A 266 15.04 -17.67 -29.89
C GLY A 266 14.57 -16.61 -28.89
N SER A 267 13.77 -16.97 -27.87
CA SER A 267 13.44 -16.06 -26.77
C SER A 267 14.69 -15.73 -25.91
N PRO A 268 14.79 -14.51 -25.34
CA PRO A 268 15.77 -14.19 -24.31
C PRO A 268 15.62 -15.09 -23.08
N ASP A 269 16.73 -15.37 -22.40
CA ASP A 269 16.71 -16.05 -21.11
C ASP A 269 16.43 -15.03 -19.98
N TYR A 270 15.18 -15.00 -19.53
CA TYR A 270 14.70 -13.98 -18.59
C TYR A 270 15.07 -14.26 -17.13
N LEU A 271 15.33 -15.52 -16.74
CA LEU A 271 15.60 -15.84 -15.33
C LEU A 271 16.96 -15.32 -14.82
N PRO A 272 18.08 -15.39 -15.58
CA PRO A 272 19.34 -14.73 -15.21
C PRO A 272 19.23 -13.20 -15.16
N LEU A 273 18.42 -12.59 -16.04
CA LEU A 273 18.17 -11.16 -16.04
C LEU A 273 17.37 -10.75 -14.79
N LEU A 274 16.24 -11.41 -14.54
CA LEU A 274 15.39 -11.20 -13.36
C LEU A 274 16.16 -11.43 -12.05
N ARG A 275 16.99 -12.48 -11.98
CA ARG A 275 17.92 -12.71 -10.85
C ARG A 275 18.84 -11.50 -10.61
N THR A 276 19.37 -10.91 -11.67
CA THR A 276 20.29 -9.77 -11.60
C THR A 276 19.57 -8.49 -11.16
N GLU A 277 18.36 -8.25 -11.70
CA GLU A 277 17.51 -7.12 -11.31
C GLU A 277 17.02 -7.22 -9.87
N LEU A 278 16.53 -8.39 -9.43
CA LEU A 278 16.11 -8.63 -8.05
C LEU A 278 17.28 -8.41 -7.07
N LEU A 279 18.49 -8.89 -7.39
CA LEU A 279 19.70 -8.62 -6.61
C LEU A 279 20.01 -7.12 -6.53
N ALA A 280 19.89 -6.38 -7.64
CA ALA A 280 20.13 -4.93 -7.66
C ALA A 280 19.08 -4.16 -6.84
N VAL A 281 17.81 -4.57 -6.90
CA VAL A 281 16.71 -3.98 -6.12
C VAL A 281 16.87 -4.28 -4.62
N ILE A 282 17.17 -5.53 -4.24
CA ILE A 282 17.38 -5.90 -2.83
C ILE A 282 18.53 -5.12 -2.23
N ARG A 283 19.67 -5.00 -2.93
CA ARG A 283 20.84 -4.21 -2.48
C ARG A 283 20.58 -2.71 -2.36
N LYS A 284 19.51 -2.18 -2.96
CA LYS A 284 19.09 -0.78 -2.80
C LYS A 284 18.33 -0.53 -1.49
N TYR A 285 17.57 -1.51 -1.01
CA TYR A 285 16.69 -1.36 0.15
C TYR A 285 17.16 -2.09 1.41
N VAL A 286 18.06 -3.07 1.29
CA VAL A 286 18.58 -3.84 2.41
C VAL A 286 20.10 -4.01 2.27
N HIS A 287 20.84 -3.58 3.30
CA HIS A 287 22.29 -3.82 3.40
C HIS A 287 22.57 -5.27 3.80
N VAL A 288 22.49 -6.17 2.82
CA VAL A 288 22.76 -7.61 2.97
C VAL A 288 24.15 -7.92 2.37
N GLU A 289 24.99 -8.62 3.13
CA GLU A 289 26.22 -9.24 2.61
C GLU A 289 25.87 -10.34 1.59
N LEU A 290 26.76 -10.61 0.63
CA LEU A 290 26.44 -11.51 -0.50
C LEU A 290 26.21 -12.98 -0.11
N ASP A 291 26.59 -13.38 1.10
CA ASP A 291 26.42 -14.71 1.69
C ASP A 291 25.03 -14.94 2.30
N ALA A 292 24.30 -13.88 2.65
CA ALA A 292 22.96 -13.95 3.25
C ALA A 292 21.81 -13.95 2.22
N ILE A 293 22.12 -14.08 0.92
CA ILE A 293 21.15 -14.26 -0.17
C ILE A 293 21.36 -15.63 -0.82
N ASN A 294 20.49 -16.59 -0.52
CA ASN A 294 20.48 -17.87 -1.23
C ASN A 294 19.61 -17.78 -2.48
N ILE A 295 20.13 -18.23 -3.62
CA ILE A 295 19.41 -18.27 -4.91
C ILE A 295 19.57 -19.66 -5.51
N GLN A 296 18.45 -20.36 -5.65
CA GLN A 296 18.37 -21.69 -6.24
C GLN A 296 17.53 -21.60 -7.52
N VAL A 297 17.96 -22.33 -8.56
CA VAL A 297 17.17 -22.50 -9.79
C VAL A 297 16.97 -23.99 -9.97
N GLU A 298 15.77 -24.45 -9.70
CA GLU A 298 15.37 -25.84 -9.92
C GLU A 298 14.70 -25.96 -11.30
N ARG A 299 14.75 -27.16 -11.88
CA ARG A 299 14.19 -27.46 -13.21
C ARG A 299 13.21 -28.60 -13.06
N ASP A 300 11.93 -28.32 -13.28
CA ASP A 300 10.85 -29.28 -13.15
C ASP A 300 10.13 -29.43 -14.50
N GLY A 301 10.51 -30.46 -15.25
CA GLY A 301 10.03 -30.70 -16.61
C GLY A 301 10.36 -29.55 -17.58
N GLU A 302 9.32 -28.90 -18.10
CA GLU A 302 9.41 -27.73 -18.99
C GLU A 302 9.37 -26.38 -18.26
N HIS A 303 9.33 -26.39 -16.93
CA HIS A 303 9.37 -25.19 -16.10
C HIS A 303 10.74 -25.01 -15.44
N GLU A 304 11.23 -23.77 -15.43
CA GLU A 304 12.39 -23.37 -14.64
C GLU A 304 11.91 -22.51 -13.46
N VAL A 305 12.30 -22.91 -12.25
CA VAL A 305 11.79 -22.39 -10.98
C VAL A 305 12.92 -21.68 -10.25
N LEU A 306 12.86 -20.35 -10.22
CA LEU A 306 13.76 -19.51 -9.44
C LEU A 306 13.22 -19.38 -8.01
N GLU A 307 13.90 -20.01 -7.05
CA GLU A 307 13.73 -19.74 -5.62
C GLU A 307 14.79 -18.75 -5.12
N LEU A 308 14.31 -17.68 -4.51
CA LEU A 308 15.12 -16.65 -3.86
C LEU A 308 14.76 -16.59 -2.38
N SER A 309 15.72 -16.91 -1.52
CA SER A 309 15.60 -16.91 -0.06
C SER A 309 16.59 -15.90 0.55
N VAL A 310 16.08 -14.75 1.00
CA VAL A 310 16.88 -13.68 1.63
C VAL A 310 16.80 -13.78 3.15
N ALA A 311 17.95 -13.82 3.83
CA ALA A 311 18.03 -13.67 5.27
C ALA A 311 18.19 -12.19 5.64
N LEU A 312 17.12 -11.57 6.16
CA LEU A 312 17.13 -10.16 6.53
C LEU A 312 18.02 -9.92 7.77
N PRO A 313 18.84 -8.86 7.78
CA PRO A 313 19.57 -8.43 8.98
C PRO A 313 18.61 -7.78 9.99
N GLU A 314 18.90 -7.95 11.28
CA GLU A 314 18.09 -7.35 12.36
C GLU A 314 18.26 -5.82 12.37
N HIS A 315 17.21 -5.09 12.01
CA HIS A 315 17.17 -3.64 12.14
C HIS A 315 17.06 -3.26 13.62
N LYS A 316 18.18 -2.92 14.25
CA LYS A 316 18.20 -2.37 15.61
C LYS A 316 17.47 -1.01 15.65
N PRO A 317 16.36 -0.87 16.39
CA PRO A 317 15.68 0.41 16.51
C PRO A 317 16.52 1.38 17.35
N GLY A 318 17.14 2.37 16.71
CA GLY A 318 17.90 3.44 17.38
C GLY A 318 19.33 3.62 16.89
N ALA A 319 19.49 4.23 15.72
CA ALA A 319 20.74 4.84 15.27
C ALA A 319 20.43 6.09 14.43
N THR A 320 20.18 7.22 15.10
CA THR A 320 19.87 8.51 14.45
C THR A 320 21.16 9.20 13.99
N THR A 321 21.25 9.52 12.69
CA THR A 321 22.18 10.50 12.10
C THR A 321 21.49 11.18 10.93
#